data_AF-A0A1Q6U529-F1
#
_entry.id   AF-A0A1Q6U529-F1
#
_cell.length_a   1.000
_cell.length_b   1.000
_cell.length_c   1.000
_cell.angle_alpha   90.00
_cell.angle_beta   90.00
_cell.angle_gamma   90.00
#
_symmetry.space_group_name_H-M   'P 1'
#
loop_
_entity.id
_entity.type
_entity.pdbx_description
1 polymer ?
#
loop_
_entity_poly.entity_id
_entity_poly.type
_entity_poly.pdbx_seq_one_letter_code
_entity_poly.pdbx_strand_id
1 'polypeptide(L)'
;MGIEKIASKLPVFKSIGKTSSLNASKLSKSIFSKTPKLIKSELKPAKTRAVRSTSGGGATFQQGVKSLTDMMSKKGTIALADDFGLKKQRLIKELSKVCDNNVMSRIERAQSPEQLAKILAEKDNLFFSECYSYLQSGKFINPGKSKDFQRGITLELEQLITRSKTRRADFILAREKAMHVPSKNPQVIAIENILKEQYGAKFVSLKDNEKLAKQVLKAYETAAKNGVKVPKNIIVSDFMLAHGENLFNGTMLLNSSPRVLGKGFCSTSSEFHIPLHEIMHGEQPKLLAFHYKKIPAKYQKVKNELSGYSANSQTHETFTELNTKRLINGLTKEEQELYDYLNLFSK
;
A
#
# COMPACT_ATOMS: atom_id res chain seq x y z
N MET A 1 -10.73 31.90 -13.73
CA MET A 1 -11.07 31.27 -15.02
C MET A 1 -12.17 30.25 -14.78
N GLY A 2 -13.36 30.48 -15.34
CA GLY A 2 -14.57 29.73 -15.02
C GLY A 2 -14.65 28.34 -15.67
N ILE A 3 -15.38 27.45 -15.01
CA ILE A 3 -15.67 26.04 -15.36
C ILE A 3 -16.23 25.89 -16.78
N GLU A 4 -16.83 26.95 -17.33
CA GLU A 4 -17.42 26.99 -18.67
C GLU A 4 -16.40 26.77 -19.80
N LYS A 5 -15.11 27.12 -19.60
CA LYS A 5 -14.06 26.88 -20.62
C LYS A 5 -13.58 25.42 -20.70
N ILE A 6 -13.94 24.56 -19.74
CA ILE A 6 -13.57 23.14 -19.74
C ILE A 6 -14.61 22.30 -20.50
N ALA A 7 -15.87 22.71 -20.47
CA ALA A 7 -16.96 21.99 -21.15
C ALA A 7 -16.85 22.00 -22.69
N SER A 8 -16.21 23.02 -23.28
CA SER A 8 -16.07 23.13 -24.74
C SER A 8 -14.95 22.28 -25.35
N LYS A 9 -14.19 21.51 -24.54
CA LYS A 9 -13.07 20.68 -24.99
C LYS A 9 -13.31 19.17 -24.86
N LEU A 10 -14.50 18.75 -24.44
CA LEU A 10 -14.85 17.33 -24.32
C LEU A 10 -15.57 16.82 -25.59
N PRO A 11 -15.17 15.66 -26.15
CA PRO A 11 -15.86 15.09 -27.30
C PRO A 11 -17.27 14.63 -26.91
N VAL A 12 -18.27 15.13 -27.65
CA VAL A 12 -19.67 14.74 -27.53
C VAL A 12 -19.85 13.35 -28.14
N PHE A 13 -19.94 12.31 -27.30
CA PHE A 13 -20.31 10.98 -27.76
C PHE A 13 -21.82 10.90 -27.99
N LYS A 14 -22.22 10.82 -29.27
CA LYS A 14 -23.59 10.52 -29.70
C LYS A 14 -24.01 9.16 -29.16
N SER A 15 -25.15 9.14 -28.48
CA SER A 15 -25.87 7.92 -28.11
C SER A 15 -26.26 7.14 -29.36
N ILE A 16 -25.79 5.91 -29.50
CA ILE A 16 -26.39 4.92 -30.39
C ILE A 16 -26.95 3.82 -29.49
N GLY A 17 -28.24 3.90 -29.22
CA GLY A 17 -29.01 2.73 -28.82
C GLY A 17 -29.29 1.87 -30.06
N LYS A 18 -29.16 0.55 -29.91
CA LYS A 18 -30.16 -0.41 -30.40
C LYS A 18 -29.91 -1.79 -29.78
N THR A 19 -31.00 -2.31 -29.26
CA THR A 19 -31.26 -3.65 -28.74
C THR A 19 -31.00 -4.76 -29.76
N SER A 20 -30.44 -5.87 -29.30
CA SER A 20 -30.83 -7.21 -29.78
C SER A 20 -30.57 -8.26 -28.71
N SER A 21 -31.65 -8.66 -28.06
CA SER A 21 -31.84 -9.96 -27.42
C SER A 21 -31.56 -11.09 -28.41
N LEU A 22 -30.94 -12.20 -27.98
CA LEU A 22 -31.34 -13.57 -28.34
C LEU A 22 -30.50 -14.62 -27.60
N ASN A 23 -31.23 -15.42 -26.83
CA ASN A 23 -31.11 -16.85 -26.55
C ASN A 23 -29.85 -17.46 -25.90
N ALA A 24 -30.10 -17.94 -24.68
CA ALA A 24 -29.43 -19.06 -24.06
C ALA A 24 -29.69 -20.38 -24.82
N SER A 25 -28.65 -21.20 -24.97
CA SER A 25 -28.77 -22.64 -25.18
C SER A 25 -27.65 -23.39 -24.46
N LYS A 26 -28.04 -24.39 -23.67
CA LYS A 26 -27.21 -25.39 -22.97
C LYS A 26 -26.72 -26.48 -23.93
N LEU A 27 -25.50 -27.00 -23.76
CA LEU A 27 -25.04 -28.38 -24.11
C LEU A 27 -23.56 -28.50 -23.67
N SER A 28 -23.18 -29.09 -22.53
CA SER A 28 -22.99 -30.52 -22.15
C SER A 28 -21.87 -31.30 -22.87
N LYS A 29 -20.85 -31.73 -22.09
CA LYS A 29 -20.00 -32.97 -22.16
C LYS A 29 -19.24 -33.23 -23.50
N SER A 30 -18.06 -33.85 -23.63
CA SER A 30 -17.10 -34.57 -22.77
C SER A 30 -15.93 -35.03 -23.69
N ILE A 31 -14.69 -34.99 -23.18
CA ILE A 31 -13.58 -35.96 -23.40
C ILE A 31 -13.08 -36.21 -24.85
N PHE A 32 -11.81 -35.91 -25.13
CA PHE A 32 -10.80 -36.94 -25.45
C PHE A 32 -9.38 -36.40 -25.33
N SER A 33 -8.62 -37.10 -24.50
CA SER A 33 -7.18 -37.05 -24.31
C SER A 33 -6.46 -37.82 -25.43
N LYS A 34 -5.20 -37.44 -25.72
CA LYS A 34 -4.03 -38.34 -25.85
C LYS A 34 -2.80 -37.57 -26.35
N THR A 35 -1.82 -37.39 -25.46
CA THR A 35 -0.39 -37.19 -25.77
C THR A 35 0.24 -38.50 -26.27
N PRO A 36 1.38 -38.41 -26.99
CA PRO A 36 2.57 -39.11 -26.49
C PRO A 36 3.82 -38.23 -26.37
N LYS A 37 4.75 -38.75 -25.55
CA LYS A 37 5.94 -38.14 -24.95
C LYS A 37 7.13 -37.99 -25.91
N LEU A 38 7.93 -36.93 -25.71
CA LEU A 38 9.39 -37.00 -25.77
C LEU A 38 10.01 -36.09 -24.68
N ILE A 39 11.21 -36.47 -24.26
CA ILE A 39 11.72 -36.43 -22.88
C ILE A 39 12.77 -35.32 -22.69
N LYS A 40 12.59 -34.57 -21.57
CA LYS A 40 13.56 -33.91 -20.66
C LYS A 40 14.73 -33.07 -21.23
N SER A 41 14.77 -31.80 -20.83
CA SER A 41 15.64 -31.37 -19.71
C SER A 41 15.20 -30.03 -19.11
N GLU A 42 15.08 -30.04 -17.78
CA GLU A 42 15.38 -28.95 -16.83
C GLU A 42 14.70 -27.57 -16.96
N LEU A 43 13.58 -27.43 -16.25
CA LEU A 43 13.30 -26.35 -15.30
C LEU A 43 11.94 -26.66 -14.66
N LYS A 44 11.93 -27.37 -13.53
CA LYS A 44 10.71 -27.53 -12.74
C LYS A 44 10.48 -26.21 -12.00
N PRO A 45 9.37 -25.47 -12.23
CA PRO A 45 8.99 -24.42 -11.31
C PRO A 45 8.68 -25.08 -9.97
N ALA A 46 9.26 -24.53 -8.90
CA ALA A 46 8.92 -24.92 -7.54
C ALA A 46 7.40 -24.91 -7.39
N LYS A 47 6.82 -26.06 -7.04
CA LYS A 47 5.40 -26.17 -6.69
C LYS A 47 5.17 -25.31 -5.45
N THR A 48 4.84 -24.04 -5.63
CA THR A 48 4.11 -23.27 -4.62
C THR A 48 2.82 -24.03 -4.39
N ARG A 49 2.70 -24.60 -3.18
CA ARG A 49 1.50 -25.27 -2.68
C ARG A 49 0.36 -24.27 -2.83
N ALA A 50 -0.44 -24.43 -3.87
CA ALA A 50 -1.71 -23.73 -4.01
C ALA A 50 -2.49 -24.04 -2.74
N VAL A 51 -2.68 -23.03 -1.90
CA VAL A 51 -3.66 -23.10 -0.81
C VAL A 51 -4.98 -23.35 -1.52
N ARG A 52 -5.46 -24.60 -1.44
CA ARG A 52 -6.82 -24.95 -1.82
C ARG A 52 -7.72 -23.97 -1.07
N SER A 53 -8.35 -23.06 -1.80
CA SER A 53 -9.52 -22.36 -1.30
C SER A 53 -10.59 -23.44 -1.10
N THR A 54 -10.67 -23.98 0.11
CA THR A 54 -11.84 -24.72 0.53
C THR A 54 -13.02 -23.77 0.44
N SER A 55 -13.89 -24.05 -0.53
CA SER A 55 -15.25 -23.55 -0.60
C SER A 55 -15.94 -23.83 0.74
N GLY A 56 -16.20 -22.78 1.53
CA GLY A 56 -16.95 -22.85 2.78
C GLY A 56 -16.53 -21.75 3.76
N GLY A 57 -17.19 -20.59 3.70
CA GLY A 57 -17.06 -19.51 4.69
C GLY A 57 -15.84 -18.59 4.48
N GLY A 58 -15.90 -17.72 3.47
CA GLY A 58 -14.93 -16.62 3.36
C GLY A 58 -15.03 -15.70 4.57
N ALA A 59 -13.89 -15.41 5.22
CA ALA A 59 -13.87 -14.51 6.37
C ALA A 59 -14.51 -13.16 5.98
N THR A 60 -15.41 -12.65 6.82
CA THR A 60 -16.02 -11.34 6.58
C THR A 60 -14.94 -10.24 6.65
N PHE A 61 -15.17 -9.10 6.00
CA PHE A 61 -14.24 -7.96 6.09
C PHE A 61 -13.93 -7.58 7.54
N GLN A 62 -14.94 -7.60 8.41
CA GLN A 62 -14.80 -7.35 9.84
C GLN A 62 -13.90 -8.39 10.54
N GLN A 63 -14.00 -9.67 10.18
CA GLN A 63 -13.09 -10.71 10.66
C GLN A 63 -11.65 -10.47 10.18
N GLY A 64 -11.48 -9.99 8.95
CA GLY A 64 -10.19 -9.58 8.41
C GLY A 64 -9.57 -8.41 9.19
N VAL A 65 -10.32 -7.34 9.42
CA VAL A 65 -9.87 -6.17 10.21
C VAL A 65 -9.52 -6.56 11.64
N LYS A 66 -10.34 -7.42 12.27
CA LYS A 66 -10.06 -7.93 13.62
C LYS A 66 -8.75 -8.71 13.65
N SER A 67 -8.54 -9.63 12.70
CA SER A 67 -7.30 -10.41 12.60
C SER A 67 -6.06 -9.53 12.41
N LEU A 68 -6.16 -8.50 11.56
CA LEU A 68 -5.08 -7.51 11.39
C LEU A 68 -4.80 -6.74 12.68
N THR A 69 -5.86 -6.29 13.35
CA THR A 69 -5.76 -5.58 14.64
C THR A 69 -5.08 -6.45 15.70
N ASP A 70 -5.46 -7.72 15.81
CA ASP A 70 -4.87 -8.66 16.77
C ASP A 70 -3.37 -8.91 16.47
N MET A 71 -3.00 -9.05 15.19
CA MET A 71 -1.59 -9.21 14.79
C MET A 71 -0.75 -7.96 15.09
N MET A 72 -1.27 -6.77 14.78
CA MET A 72 -0.60 -5.50 15.09
C MET A 72 -0.50 -5.28 16.60
N SER A 73 -1.54 -5.61 17.35
CA SER A 73 -1.54 -5.53 18.81
C SER A 73 -0.45 -6.42 19.40
N LYS A 74 -0.28 -7.66 18.93
CA LYS A 74 0.79 -8.56 19.42
C LYS A 74 2.17 -7.98 19.20
N LYS A 75 2.44 -7.44 18.00
CA LYS A 75 3.71 -6.74 17.73
C LYS A 75 3.89 -5.51 18.60
N GLY A 76 2.83 -4.72 18.75
CA GLY A 76 2.82 -3.50 19.56
C GLY A 76 3.07 -3.76 21.04
N THR A 77 2.58 -4.87 21.59
CA THR A 77 2.85 -5.29 22.97
C THR A 77 4.35 -5.40 23.21
N ILE A 78 5.07 -6.09 22.31
CA ILE A 78 6.52 -6.28 22.41
C ILE A 78 7.22 -4.92 22.34
N ALA A 79 6.82 -4.05 21.40
CA ALA A 79 7.41 -2.72 21.25
C ALA A 79 7.18 -1.79 22.46
N LEU A 80 6.12 -2.03 23.24
CA LEU A 80 5.72 -1.25 24.41
C LEU A 80 6.21 -1.83 25.74
N ALA A 81 6.71 -3.06 25.77
CA ALA A 81 7.07 -3.76 26.99
C ALA A 81 8.14 -3.02 27.79
N ASP A 82 9.24 -2.65 27.12
CA ASP A 82 10.32 -1.89 27.74
C ASP A 82 9.90 -0.43 27.94
N ASP A 83 10.24 0.17 29.07
CA ASP A 83 9.95 1.57 29.39
C ASP A 83 8.47 1.96 29.24
N PHE A 84 7.54 1.03 29.49
CA PHE A 84 6.11 1.23 29.27
C PHE A 84 5.57 2.56 29.82
N GLY A 85 5.90 2.91 31.07
CA GLY A 85 5.43 4.14 31.70
C GLY A 85 5.89 5.40 30.95
N LEU A 86 7.17 5.45 30.56
CA LEU A 86 7.74 6.57 29.80
C LEU A 86 7.16 6.64 28.39
N LYS A 87 7.06 5.51 27.69
CA LYS A 87 6.45 5.43 26.35
C LYS A 87 4.98 5.85 26.37
N LYS A 88 4.22 5.41 27.38
CA LYS A 88 2.82 5.83 27.56
C LYS A 88 2.70 7.34 27.76
N GLN A 89 3.54 7.96 28.58
CA GLN A 89 3.53 9.42 28.77
C GLN A 89 3.84 10.17 27.47
N ARG A 90 4.85 9.72 26.71
CA ARG A 90 5.18 10.29 25.39
C ARG A 90 4.03 10.13 24.40
N LEU A 91 3.38 8.96 24.39
CA LEU A 91 2.21 8.69 23.56
C LEU A 91 1.04 9.62 23.92
N ILE A 92 0.75 9.83 25.21
CA ILE A 92 -0.29 10.78 25.63
C ILE A 92 0.02 12.18 25.08
N LYS A 93 1.26 12.65 25.25
CA LYS A 93 1.70 13.97 24.77
C LYS A 93 1.55 14.14 23.26
N GLU A 94 2.03 13.18 22.46
CA GLU A 94 1.98 13.32 21.00
C GLU A 94 0.60 13.01 20.42
N LEU A 95 -0.11 12.01 20.93
CA LEU A 95 -1.41 11.60 20.40
C LEU A 95 -2.54 12.56 20.78
N SER A 96 -2.43 13.32 21.88
CA SER A 96 -3.40 14.37 22.23
C SER A 96 -3.58 15.43 21.14
N LYS A 97 -2.59 15.58 20.24
CA LYS A 97 -2.61 16.54 19.13
C LYS A 97 -3.42 16.06 17.92
N VAL A 98 -3.70 14.76 17.84
CA VAL A 98 -4.26 14.12 16.62
C VAL A 98 -5.42 13.16 16.90
N CYS A 99 -5.63 12.77 18.16
CA CYS A 99 -6.71 11.88 18.59
C CYS A 99 -7.82 12.66 19.30
N ASP A 100 -9.03 12.13 19.20
CA ASP A 100 -10.19 12.59 19.96
C ASP A 100 -10.13 12.19 21.44
N ASN A 101 -10.94 12.86 22.26
CA ASN A 101 -10.99 12.64 23.72
C ASN A 101 -11.35 11.21 24.12
N ASN A 102 -12.12 10.48 23.30
CA ASN A 102 -12.49 9.10 23.59
C ASN A 102 -11.26 8.19 23.49
N VAL A 103 -10.51 8.28 22.39
CA VAL A 103 -9.26 7.53 22.22
C VAL A 103 -8.25 7.91 23.30
N MET A 104 -8.10 9.20 23.61
CA MET A 104 -7.17 9.66 24.66
C MET A 104 -7.54 9.11 26.05
N SER A 105 -8.82 9.15 26.42
CA SER A 105 -9.29 8.58 27.70
C SER A 105 -8.97 7.09 27.83
N ARG A 106 -9.07 6.34 26.73
CA ARG A 106 -8.71 4.90 26.71
C ARG A 106 -7.21 4.70 26.89
N ILE A 107 -6.38 5.51 26.22
CA ILE A 107 -4.91 5.46 26.34
C ILE A 107 -4.49 5.77 27.78
N GLU A 108 -5.06 6.80 28.40
CA GLU A 108 -4.76 7.19 29.78
C GLU A 108 -5.10 6.08 30.78
N ARG A 109 -6.23 5.38 30.58
CA ARG A 109 -6.66 4.27 31.44
C ARG A 109 -5.93 2.95 31.19
N ALA A 110 -5.21 2.79 30.08
CA ALA A 110 -4.51 1.55 29.76
C ALA A 110 -3.44 1.24 30.82
N GLN A 111 -3.57 0.11 31.51
CA GLN A 111 -2.68 -0.28 32.62
C GLN A 111 -1.56 -1.23 32.18
N SER A 112 -1.60 -1.76 30.96
CA SER A 112 -0.58 -2.68 30.45
C SER A 112 -0.19 -2.40 29.00
N PRO A 113 1.00 -2.88 28.56
CA PRO A 113 1.43 -2.82 27.16
C PRO A 113 0.41 -3.42 26.20
N GLU A 114 -0.24 -4.54 26.55
CA GLU A 114 -1.24 -5.21 25.72
C GLU A 114 -2.47 -4.35 25.51
N GLN A 115 -2.98 -3.73 26.59
CA GLN A 115 -4.14 -2.85 26.50
C GLN A 115 -3.84 -1.65 25.62
N LEU A 116 -2.67 -1.03 25.81
CA LEU A 116 -2.26 0.12 25.01
C LEU A 116 -2.02 -0.27 23.54
N ALA A 117 -1.32 -1.37 23.28
CA ALA A 117 -1.08 -1.88 21.93
C ALA A 117 -2.38 -2.15 21.18
N LYS A 118 -3.38 -2.72 21.85
CA LYS A 118 -4.70 -2.98 21.28
C LYS A 118 -5.40 -1.68 20.89
N ILE A 119 -5.41 -0.67 21.76
CA ILE A 119 -6.01 0.65 21.46
C ILE A 119 -5.32 1.30 20.26
N LEU A 120 -3.99 1.26 20.20
CA LEU A 120 -3.22 1.82 19.09
C LEU A 120 -3.50 1.07 17.76
N ALA A 121 -3.56 -0.26 17.80
CA ALA A 121 -3.87 -1.08 16.62
C ALA A 121 -5.31 -0.88 16.12
N GLU A 122 -6.27 -0.75 17.04
CA GLU A 122 -7.66 -0.42 16.69
C GLU A 122 -7.75 0.96 16.03
N LYS A 123 -7.04 1.97 16.54
CA LYS A 123 -7.05 3.32 15.96
C LYS A 123 -6.40 3.35 14.58
N ASP A 124 -5.31 2.62 14.37
CA ASP A 124 -4.65 2.46 13.06
C ASP A 124 -5.62 1.85 12.03
N ASN A 125 -6.38 0.84 12.45
CA ASN A 125 -7.32 0.13 11.58
C ASN A 125 -8.74 0.73 11.52
N LEU A 126 -9.05 1.73 12.35
CA LEU A 126 -10.37 2.39 12.39
C LEU A 126 -10.75 2.95 11.02
N PHE A 127 -9.77 3.44 10.26
CA PHE A 127 -9.92 3.86 8.87
C PHE A 127 -10.63 2.81 8.00
N PHE A 128 -10.21 1.54 8.09
CA PHE A 128 -10.76 0.46 7.27
C PHE A 128 -12.22 0.21 7.65
N SER A 129 -12.55 0.26 8.94
CA SER A 129 -13.90 0.08 9.45
C SER A 129 -14.83 1.24 9.03
N GLU A 130 -14.42 2.51 9.22
CA GLU A 130 -15.21 3.68 8.85
C GLU A 130 -15.50 3.72 7.35
N CYS A 131 -14.45 3.54 6.52
CA CYS A 131 -14.61 3.53 5.06
C CYS A 131 -15.49 2.37 4.61
N TYR A 132 -15.35 1.19 5.20
CA TYR A 132 -16.18 0.03 4.85
C TYR A 132 -17.64 0.23 5.23
N SER A 133 -17.93 0.74 6.43
CA SER A 133 -19.28 1.07 6.86
C SER A 133 -19.94 2.10 5.94
N TYR A 134 -19.19 3.11 5.49
CA TYR A 134 -19.68 4.07 4.50
C TYR A 134 -19.95 3.43 3.13
N LEU A 135 -19.02 2.61 2.64
CA LEU A 135 -19.18 1.89 1.37
C LEU A 135 -20.40 0.95 1.40
N GLN A 136 -20.66 0.31 2.54
CA GLN A 136 -21.80 -0.60 2.72
C GLN A 136 -23.12 0.17 2.84
N SER A 137 -23.19 1.20 3.69
CA SER A 137 -24.41 2.00 3.90
C SER A 137 -24.80 2.82 2.66
N GLY A 138 -23.81 3.36 1.93
CA GLY A 138 -24.01 4.06 0.67
C GLY A 138 -24.33 3.16 -0.53
N LYS A 139 -24.40 1.83 -0.34
CA LYS A 139 -24.58 0.81 -1.39
C LYS A 139 -23.54 0.93 -2.52
N PHE A 140 -22.32 1.33 -2.18
CA PHE A 140 -21.21 1.35 -3.13
C PHE A 140 -20.68 -0.05 -3.38
N ILE A 141 -20.78 -0.94 -2.39
CA ILE A 141 -20.37 -2.35 -2.49
C ILE A 141 -21.51 -3.25 -2.01
N ASN A 142 -21.66 -4.41 -2.66
CA ASN A 142 -22.62 -5.42 -2.21
C ASN A 142 -22.09 -6.12 -0.95
N PRO A 143 -22.90 -6.24 0.13
CA PRO A 143 -22.57 -7.12 1.24
C PRO A 143 -22.38 -8.55 0.71
N GLY A 144 -21.15 -9.06 0.73
CA GLY A 144 -20.81 -10.41 0.25
C GLY A 144 -20.20 -10.52 -1.15
N LYS A 145 -20.13 -9.43 -1.94
CA LYS A 145 -19.37 -9.37 -3.20
C LYS A 145 -18.45 -8.15 -3.19
N SER A 146 -17.29 -8.29 -2.55
CA SER A 146 -16.36 -7.18 -2.23
C SER A 146 -15.61 -6.57 -3.41
N LYS A 147 -15.86 -7.01 -4.65
CA LYS A 147 -15.04 -6.62 -5.82
C LYS A 147 -15.75 -5.76 -6.86
N ASP A 148 -17.07 -5.61 -6.77
CA ASP A 148 -17.83 -4.84 -7.75
C ASP A 148 -18.43 -3.60 -7.10
N PHE A 149 -17.88 -2.43 -7.42
CA PHE A 149 -18.53 -1.16 -7.09
C PHE A 149 -19.84 -1.08 -7.86
N GLN A 150 -20.97 -1.01 -7.16
CA GLN A 150 -22.31 -0.91 -7.77
C GLN A 150 -22.59 0.48 -8.34
N ARG A 151 -21.83 1.47 -7.89
CA ARG A 151 -21.91 2.88 -8.29
C ARG A 151 -20.51 3.38 -8.61
N GLY A 152 -20.40 4.32 -9.55
CA GLY A 152 -19.13 4.99 -9.84
C GLY A 152 -18.53 5.64 -8.59
N ILE A 153 -17.21 5.82 -8.59
CA ILE A 153 -16.50 6.51 -7.50
C ILE A 153 -16.94 7.98 -7.51
N THR A 154 -17.55 8.44 -6.42
CA THR A 154 -18.01 9.83 -6.27
C THR A 154 -16.92 10.70 -5.66
N LEU A 155 -16.99 12.02 -5.90
CA LEU A 155 -16.10 12.99 -5.27
C LEU A 155 -16.20 12.94 -3.74
N GLU A 156 -17.40 12.74 -3.19
CA GLU A 156 -17.61 12.60 -1.75
C GLU A 156 -16.85 11.40 -1.17
N LEU A 157 -16.89 10.26 -1.86
CA LEU A 157 -16.14 9.06 -1.45
C LEU A 157 -14.62 9.31 -1.50
N GLU A 158 -14.14 9.97 -2.55
CA GLU A 158 -12.72 10.37 -2.69
C GLU A 158 -12.27 11.27 -1.53
N GLN A 159 -13.08 12.28 -1.20
CA GLN A 159 -12.81 13.20 -0.10
C GLN A 159 -12.83 12.48 1.24
N LEU A 160 -13.79 11.59 1.48
CA LEU A 160 -13.87 10.80 2.71
C LEU A 160 -12.61 9.93 2.89
N ILE A 161 -12.23 9.16 1.87
CA ILE A 161 -11.06 8.29 1.91
C ILE A 161 -9.79 9.12 2.12
N THR A 162 -9.65 10.24 1.40
CA THR A 162 -8.50 11.14 1.52
C THR A 162 -8.37 11.69 2.95
N ARG A 163 -9.47 12.18 3.54
CA ARG A 163 -9.50 12.67 4.92
C ARG A 163 -9.12 11.58 5.91
N SER A 164 -9.67 10.39 5.76
CA SER A 164 -9.43 9.32 6.72
C SER A 164 -8.03 8.71 6.58
N LYS A 165 -7.47 8.60 5.36
CA LYS A 165 -6.06 8.24 5.15
C LYS A 165 -5.10 9.29 5.70
N THR A 166 -5.42 10.57 5.59
CA THR A 166 -4.63 11.67 6.17
C THR A 166 -4.62 11.59 7.70
N ARG A 167 -5.80 11.43 8.33
CA ARG A 167 -5.90 11.25 9.79
C ARG A 167 -5.11 10.03 10.29
N ARG A 168 -5.16 8.91 9.56
CA ARG A 168 -4.34 7.73 9.87
C ARG A 168 -2.84 8.03 9.76
N ALA A 169 -2.43 8.72 8.70
CA ALA A 169 -1.04 9.09 8.48
C ALA A 169 -0.48 9.96 9.62
N ASP A 170 -1.27 10.92 10.10
CA ASP A 170 -0.90 11.81 11.20
C ASP A 170 -0.85 11.08 12.54
N PHE A 171 -1.82 10.19 12.79
CA PHE A 171 -1.79 9.28 13.95
C PHE A 171 -0.52 8.41 13.96
N ILE A 172 -0.19 7.76 12.85
CA ILE A 172 1.01 6.91 12.75
C ILE A 172 2.26 7.74 12.99
N LEU A 173 2.39 8.90 12.34
CA LEU A 173 3.56 9.77 12.54
C LEU A 173 3.71 10.19 14.02
N ALA A 174 2.61 10.58 14.67
CA ALA A 174 2.61 10.95 16.08
C ALA A 174 2.97 9.77 17.00
N ARG A 175 2.41 8.57 16.74
CA ARG A 175 2.76 7.34 17.45
C ARG A 175 4.26 7.06 17.34
N GLU A 176 4.80 7.05 16.13
CA GLU A 176 6.19 6.71 15.88
C GLU A 176 7.15 7.76 16.47
N LYS A 177 6.78 9.05 16.46
CA LYS A 177 7.54 10.10 17.17
C LYS A 177 7.58 9.87 18.68
N ALA A 178 6.45 9.51 19.29
CA ALA A 178 6.39 9.21 20.72
C ALA A 178 7.23 7.98 21.10
N MET A 179 7.25 6.99 20.22
CA MET A 179 7.94 5.72 20.39
C MET A 179 9.40 5.76 19.95
N HIS A 180 9.86 6.88 19.40
CA HIS A 180 11.20 7.01 18.85
C HIS A 180 12.26 6.85 19.93
N VAL A 181 13.23 6.00 19.62
CA VAL A 181 14.48 5.85 20.35
C VAL A 181 15.59 6.20 19.35
N PRO A 182 16.43 7.21 19.63
CA PRO A 182 17.56 7.54 18.78
C PRO A 182 18.46 6.33 18.53
N SER A 183 18.98 6.20 17.31
CA SER A 183 19.94 5.16 16.97
C SER A 183 21.21 5.33 17.82
N LYS A 184 21.82 4.20 18.18
CA LYS A 184 23.14 4.13 18.81
C LYS A 184 24.23 3.67 17.83
N ASN A 185 23.84 3.21 16.63
CA ASN A 185 24.78 2.78 15.59
C ASN A 185 25.35 4.01 14.84
N PRO A 186 26.67 4.26 14.88
CA PRO A 186 27.29 5.43 14.23
C PRO A 186 27.04 5.51 12.72
N GLN A 187 27.00 4.36 12.03
CA GLN A 187 26.75 4.31 10.59
C GLN A 187 25.31 4.71 10.26
N VAL A 188 24.35 4.30 11.08
CA VAL A 188 22.96 4.71 10.89
C VAL A 188 22.79 6.19 11.19
N ILE A 189 23.38 6.69 12.29
CA ILE A 189 23.34 8.12 12.63
C ILE A 189 23.89 8.97 11.48
N ALA A 190 25.03 8.57 10.88
CA ALA A 190 25.59 9.28 9.73
C ALA A 190 24.62 9.32 8.55
N ILE A 191 23.96 8.20 8.22
CA ILE A 191 22.95 8.14 7.16
C ILE A 191 21.73 9.00 7.49
N GLU A 192 21.23 8.96 8.73
CA GLU A 192 20.10 9.80 9.16
C GLU A 192 20.41 11.29 9.00
N ASN A 193 21.64 11.71 9.28
CA ASN A 193 22.08 13.10 9.10
C ASN A 193 22.17 13.46 7.62
N ILE A 194 22.71 12.58 6.75
CA ILE A 194 22.70 12.80 5.29
C ILE A 194 21.26 13.00 4.78
N LEU A 195 20.33 12.16 5.21
CA LEU A 195 18.91 12.27 4.82
C LEU A 195 18.28 13.60 5.26
N LYS A 196 18.64 14.11 6.45
CA LYS A 196 18.16 15.41 6.95
C LYS A 196 18.79 16.59 6.23
N GLU A 197 20.11 16.61 6.14
CA GLU A 197 20.89 17.75 5.68
C GLU A 197 20.86 17.91 4.15
N GLN A 198 21.04 16.80 3.41
CA GLN A 198 21.14 16.85 1.95
C GLN A 198 19.78 16.71 1.26
N TYR A 199 18.88 15.92 1.84
CA TYR A 199 17.58 15.59 1.23
C TYR A 199 16.39 16.26 1.92
N GLY A 200 16.61 17.03 2.99
CA GLY A 200 15.57 17.81 3.66
C GLY A 200 14.53 16.97 4.42
N ALA A 201 14.87 15.73 4.80
CA ALA A 201 13.99 14.91 5.64
C ALA A 201 13.85 15.54 7.03
N LYS A 202 12.61 15.68 7.52
CA LYS A 202 12.29 16.33 8.79
C LYS A 202 12.36 15.39 9.98
N PHE A 203 11.92 14.15 9.79
CA PHE A 203 11.97 13.13 10.83
C PHE A 203 12.49 11.83 10.22
N VAL A 204 13.60 11.35 10.75
CA VAL A 204 14.27 10.13 10.29
C VAL A 204 14.47 9.24 11.50
N SER A 205 13.98 8.01 11.42
CA SER A 205 14.11 6.99 12.45
C SER A 205 14.35 5.65 11.78
N LEU A 206 15.62 5.33 11.51
CA LEU A 206 16.05 4.09 10.87
C LEU A 206 16.41 2.99 11.88
N LYS A 207 16.39 3.32 13.18
CA LYS A 207 16.81 2.45 14.30
C LYS A 207 18.26 2.00 14.11
N ASP A 208 18.68 0.90 14.71
CA ASP A 208 20.06 0.39 14.55
C ASP A 208 20.24 -0.56 13.34
N ASN A 209 19.36 -0.46 12.33
CA ASN A 209 19.41 -1.33 11.14
C ASN A 209 20.26 -0.72 10.02
N GLU A 210 21.57 -0.96 10.07
CA GLU A 210 22.54 -0.43 9.09
C GLU A 210 22.24 -0.86 7.65
N LYS A 211 21.86 -2.13 7.44
CA LYS A 211 21.56 -2.65 6.10
C LYS A 211 20.39 -1.89 5.47
N LEU A 212 19.30 -1.74 6.21
CA LEU A 212 18.13 -1.01 5.73
C LEU A 212 18.45 0.48 5.56
N ALA A 213 19.26 1.07 6.44
CA ALA A 213 19.67 2.46 6.31
C ALA A 213 20.42 2.72 4.99
N LYS A 214 21.36 1.84 4.61
CA LYS A 214 22.07 1.92 3.31
C LYS A 214 21.11 1.81 2.13
N GLN A 215 20.13 0.91 2.20
CA GLN A 215 19.10 0.77 1.17
C GLN A 215 18.23 2.02 1.04
N VAL A 216 17.84 2.63 2.17
CA VAL A 216 17.07 3.89 2.18
C VAL A 216 17.88 5.01 1.56
N LEU A 217 19.14 5.19 1.96
CA LEU A 217 20.02 6.21 1.37
C LEU A 217 20.12 6.04 -0.15
N LYS A 218 20.34 4.80 -0.62
CA LYS A 218 20.46 4.53 -2.04
C LYS A 218 19.18 4.84 -2.82
N ALA A 219 18.02 4.55 -2.24
CA ALA A 219 16.73 4.90 -2.83
C ALA A 219 16.53 6.42 -2.90
N TYR A 220 16.94 7.17 -1.85
CA TYR A 220 16.89 8.64 -1.84
C TYR A 220 17.80 9.24 -2.91
N GLU A 221 19.06 8.80 -2.99
CA GLU A 221 20.00 9.21 -4.05
C GLU A 221 19.41 8.99 -5.44
N THR A 222 18.85 7.81 -5.68
CA THR A 222 18.30 7.42 -6.97
C THR A 222 17.08 8.26 -7.33
N ALA A 223 16.15 8.47 -6.38
CA ALA A 223 14.98 9.31 -6.59
C ALA A 223 15.36 10.77 -6.87
N ALA A 224 16.21 11.35 -6.01
CA ALA A 224 16.62 12.75 -6.13
C ALA A 224 17.39 13.03 -7.42
N LYS A 225 18.31 12.15 -7.83
CA LYS A 225 19.04 12.26 -9.11
C LYS A 225 18.11 12.30 -10.32
N ASN A 226 16.94 11.67 -10.22
CA ASN A 226 15.93 11.62 -11.28
C ASN A 226 14.82 12.67 -11.10
N GLY A 227 15.00 13.66 -10.22
CA GLY A 227 14.03 14.74 -9.99
C GLY A 227 12.76 14.31 -9.27
N VAL A 228 12.73 13.11 -8.68
CA VAL A 228 11.56 12.62 -7.92
C VAL A 228 11.57 13.24 -6.53
N LYS A 229 10.40 13.70 -6.09
CA LYS A 229 10.24 14.26 -4.75
C LYS A 229 10.34 13.17 -3.70
N VAL A 230 11.29 13.30 -2.79
CA VAL A 230 11.49 12.36 -1.70
C VAL A 230 10.54 12.62 -0.52
N PRO A 231 10.17 11.58 0.26
CA PRO A 231 9.36 11.71 1.47
C PRO A 231 9.98 12.66 2.50
N LYS A 232 9.13 13.34 3.26
CA LYS A 232 9.56 14.27 4.32
C LYS A 232 9.92 13.56 5.61
N ASN A 233 9.40 12.36 5.84
CA ASN A 233 9.69 11.55 7.01
C ASN A 233 10.00 10.12 6.57
N ILE A 234 10.98 9.48 7.22
CA ILE A 234 11.29 8.06 7.03
C ILE A 234 11.31 7.38 8.38
N ILE A 235 10.54 6.31 8.52
CA ILE A 235 10.35 5.63 9.80
C ILE A 235 10.40 4.13 9.58
N VAL A 236 11.27 3.46 10.32
CA VAL A 236 11.28 2.01 10.48
C VAL A 236 10.43 1.66 11.70
N SER A 237 9.29 0.99 11.49
CA SER A 237 8.29 0.73 12.54
C SER A 237 8.21 -0.74 12.93
N ASP A 238 8.00 -0.99 14.23
CA ASP A 238 7.73 -2.32 14.79
C ASP A 238 6.24 -2.68 14.73
N PHE A 239 5.36 -1.70 14.46
CA PHE A 239 3.92 -1.91 14.38
C PHE A 239 3.46 -2.34 12.97
N MET A 240 4.37 -2.33 11.99
CA MET A 240 4.06 -2.60 10.61
C MET A 240 4.00 -4.10 10.28
N LEU A 241 3.00 -4.48 9.46
CA LEU A 241 2.85 -5.84 8.93
C LEU A 241 3.33 -5.99 7.48
N ALA A 242 3.09 -4.98 6.64
CA ALA A 242 3.56 -4.93 5.25
C ALA A 242 5.07 -4.63 5.18
N HIS A 243 5.66 -4.62 3.99
CA HIS A 243 7.09 -4.30 3.81
C HIS A 243 7.38 -2.81 3.92
N GLY A 244 6.50 -2.00 3.34
CA GLY A 244 6.54 -0.55 3.36
C GLY A 244 5.17 0.04 3.07
N GLU A 245 5.03 1.33 3.32
CA GLU A 245 3.85 2.12 2.98
C GLU A 245 4.23 3.60 2.85
N ASN A 246 3.79 4.24 1.76
CA ASN A 246 3.81 5.70 1.62
C ASN A 246 2.51 6.34 2.13
N LEU A 247 2.62 7.06 3.25
CA LEU A 247 1.49 7.69 3.90
C LEU A 247 1.12 9.04 3.27
N PHE A 248 -0.14 9.43 3.43
CA PHE A 248 -0.69 10.63 2.78
C PHE A 248 0.03 11.93 3.16
N ASN A 249 0.58 12.02 4.38
CA ASN A 249 1.34 13.17 4.86
C ASN A 249 2.82 13.20 4.39
N GLY A 250 3.22 12.31 3.48
CA GLY A 250 4.57 12.24 2.93
C GLY A 250 5.56 11.53 3.84
N THR A 251 5.07 10.62 4.68
CA THR A 251 5.89 9.73 5.51
C THR A 251 6.06 8.39 4.81
N MET A 252 7.29 7.94 4.65
CA MET A 252 7.61 6.57 4.25
C MET A 252 7.76 5.72 5.51
N LEU A 253 6.89 4.74 5.68
CA LEU A 253 6.94 3.76 6.74
C LEU A 253 7.54 2.46 6.20
N LEU A 254 8.53 1.90 6.88
CA LEU A 254 9.17 0.64 6.52
C LEU A 254 9.10 -0.34 7.68
N ASN A 255 9.03 -1.63 7.38
CA ASN A 255 9.04 -2.67 8.40
C ASN A 255 10.43 -2.86 8.99
N SER A 256 10.54 -2.94 10.32
CA SER A 256 11.81 -3.26 10.98
C SER A 256 12.27 -4.70 10.77
N SER A 257 11.35 -5.61 10.43
CA SER A 257 11.63 -7.02 10.20
C SER A 257 10.76 -7.55 9.06
N PRO A 258 11.05 -7.14 7.81
CA PRO A 258 10.31 -7.62 6.66
C PRO A 258 10.54 -9.13 6.47
N ARG A 259 9.52 -9.85 6.03
CA ARG A 259 9.68 -11.25 5.63
C ARG A 259 10.57 -11.33 4.39
N VAL A 260 11.17 -12.48 4.12
CA VAL A 260 11.88 -12.65 2.84
C VAL A 260 10.85 -12.74 1.72
N LEU A 261 10.99 -11.88 0.71
CA LEU A 261 10.16 -11.95 -0.50
C LEU A 261 10.68 -13.04 -1.43
N GLY A 262 9.75 -13.79 -2.05
CA GLY A 262 10.10 -14.78 -3.05
C GLY A 262 10.71 -14.13 -4.31
N LYS A 263 11.56 -14.87 -5.02
CA LYS A 263 12.10 -14.43 -6.31
C LYS A 263 10.96 -14.07 -7.27
N GLY A 264 11.05 -12.91 -7.93
CA GLY A 264 10.04 -12.42 -8.85
C GLY A 264 8.83 -11.76 -8.19
N PHE A 265 8.81 -11.58 -6.86
CA PHE A 265 7.75 -10.83 -6.20
C PHE A 265 7.77 -9.34 -6.58
N CYS A 266 8.97 -8.74 -6.62
CA CYS A 266 9.24 -7.37 -7.05
C CYS A 266 9.68 -7.32 -8.51
N SER A 267 9.52 -6.18 -9.19
CA SER A 267 9.91 -6.00 -10.60
C SER A 267 11.42 -5.92 -10.84
N THR A 268 12.20 -5.75 -9.77
CA THR A 268 13.67 -5.79 -9.81
C THR A 268 14.23 -6.65 -8.67
N SER A 269 15.46 -7.12 -8.82
CA SER A 269 16.20 -7.80 -7.75
C SER A 269 17.09 -6.86 -6.92
N SER A 270 16.95 -5.54 -7.09
CA SER A 270 17.78 -4.57 -6.36
C SER A 270 17.47 -4.59 -4.87
N GLU A 271 18.51 -4.48 -4.04
CA GLU A 271 18.36 -4.49 -2.58
C GLU A 271 17.62 -3.26 -2.03
N PHE A 272 17.63 -2.14 -2.77
CA PHE A 272 16.91 -0.92 -2.41
C PHE A 272 15.56 -0.80 -3.13
N HIS A 273 15.08 -1.86 -3.78
CA HIS A 273 13.81 -1.85 -4.49
C HIS A 273 12.64 -1.44 -3.59
N ILE A 274 12.52 -2.02 -2.38
CA ILE A 274 11.40 -1.72 -1.48
C ILE A 274 11.40 -0.24 -1.08
N PRO A 275 12.48 0.35 -0.51
CA PRO A 275 12.48 1.78 -0.20
C PRO A 275 12.20 2.66 -1.43
N LEU A 276 12.73 2.32 -2.61
CA LEU A 276 12.45 3.12 -3.81
C LEU A 276 10.99 3.00 -4.25
N HIS A 277 10.40 1.80 -4.21
CA HIS A 277 8.98 1.56 -4.48
C HIS A 277 8.09 2.43 -3.59
N GLU A 278 8.38 2.48 -2.30
CA GLU A 278 7.64 3.35 -1.38
C GLU A 278 7.83 4.84 -1.69
N ILE A 279 9.00 5.28 -2.17
CA ILE A 279 9.18 6.67 -2.66
C ILE A 279 8.32 6.90 -3.91
N MET A 280 8.28 5.94 -4.85
CA MET A 280 7.54 6.07 -6.12
C MET A 280 6.03 6.16 -5.93
N HIS A 281 5.48 5.64 -4.83
CA HIS A 281 4.09 5.89 -4.46
C HIS A 281 3.77 7.37 -4.24
N GLY A 282 4.77 8.23 -4.03
CA GLY A 282 4.61 9.67 -3.94
C GLY A 282 4.28 10.35 -5.28
N GLU A 283 4.63 9.72 -6.40
CA GLU A 283 4.47 10.26 -7.76
C GLU A 283 3.10 9.96 -8.37
N GLN A 284 2.34 9.05 -7.75
CA GLN A 284 1.02 8.68 -8.26
C GLN A 284 -0.08 9.64 -7.75
N PRO A 285 -1.14 9.88 -8.54
CA PRO A 285 -2.32 10.58 -8.04
C PRO A 285 -2.92 9.84 -6.84
N LYS A 286 -3.09 10.54 -5.71
CA LYS A 286 -3.68 10.01 -4.47
C LYS A 286 -5.21 9.90 -4.55
N LEU A 287 -5.73 9.35 -5.64
CA LEU A 287 -7.15 9.24 -5.96
C LEU A 287 -7.57 7.77 -6.03
N LEU A 288 -8.70 7.42 -5.41
CA LEU A 288 -9.30 6.09 -5.51
C LEU A 288 -9.57 5.71 -6.97
N ALA A 289 -10.05 6.66 -7.78
CA ALA A 289 -10.29 6.47 -9.20
C ALA A 289 -9.03 6.03 -9.96
N PHE A 290 -7.85 6.54 -9.56
CA PHE A 290 -6.58 6.07 -10.12
C PHE A 290 -6.26 4.63 -9.69
N HIS A 291 -6.48 4.30 -8.40
CA HIS A 291 -6.25 2.95 -7.89
C HIS A 291 -7.07 1.89 -8.64
N TYR A 292 -8.29 2.23 -9.03
CA TYR A 292 -9.20 1.33 -9.78
C TYR A 292 -9.22 1.58 -11.29
N LYS A 293 -8.32 2.41 -11.83
CA LYS A 293 -8.22 2.64 -13.27
C LYS A 293 -8.03 1.31 -13.98
N LYS A 294 -8.92 0.96 -14.91
CA LYS A 294 -8.84 -0.32 -15.62
C LYS A 294 -7.62 -0.35 -16.54
N ILE A 295 -6.80 -1.39 -16.42
CA ILE A 295 -5.72 -1.66 -17.38
C ILE A 295 -6.33 -2.33 -18.62
N PRO A 296 -6.11 -1.79 -19.84
CA PRO A 296 -6.59 -2.40 -21.08
C PRO A 296 -6.08 -3.83 -21.28
N ALA A 297 -6.90 -4.70 -21.88
CA ALA A 297 -6.58 -6.12 -22.07
C ALA A 297 -5.24 -6.36 -22.78
N LYS A 298 -4.88 -5.50 -23.75
CA LYS A 298 -3.60 -5.57 -24.46
C LYS A 298 -2.36 -5.45 -23.55
N TYR A 299 -2.49 -4.79 -22.40
CA TYR A 299 -1.40 -4.61 -21.43
C TYR A 299 -1.47 -5.60 -20.25
N GLN A 300 -2.47 -6.49 -20.22
CA GLN A 300 -2.65 -7.42 -19.11
C GLN A 300 -1.47 -8.39 -18.97
N LYS A 301 -0.89 -8.81 -20.09
CA LYS A 301 0.32 -9.65 -20.11
C LYS A 301 1.48 -8.93 -19.41
N VAL A 302 1.76 -7.68 -19.82
CA VAL A 302 2.82 -6.84 -19.23
C VAL A 302 2.62 -6.68 -17.72
N LYS A 303 1.41 -6.36 -17.26
CA LYS A 303 1.07 -6.26 -15.83
C LYS A 303 1.42 -7.54 -15.06
N ASN A 304 1.07 -8.70 -15.63
CA ASN A 304 1.23 -10.00 -14.99
C ASN A 304 2.68 -10.48 -14.97
N GLU A 305 3.48 -10.11 -15.97
CA GLU A 305 4.88 -10.52 -16.10
C GLU A 305 5.84 -9.55 -15.39
N LEU A 306 5.43 -8.30 -15.12
CA LEU A 306 6.24 -7.29 -14.45
C LEU A 306 6.74 -7.75 -13.07
N SER A 307 5.83 -8.20 -12.20
CA SER A 307 6.14 -8.73 -10.88
C SER A 307 4.97 -9.53 -10.31
N GLY A 308 5.26 -10.47 -9.41
CA GLY A 308 4.23 -11.20 -8.67
C GLY A 308 3.33 -10.27 -7.86
N TYR A 309 3.87 -9.14 -7.40
CA TYR A 309 3.09 -8.12 -6.70
C TYR A 309 2.15 -7.37 -7.63
N SER A 310 2.64 -6.86 -8.77
CA SER A 310 1.83 -6.19 -9.79
C SER A 310 0.71 -7.10 -10.33
N ALA A 311 1.00 -8.37 -10.59
CA ALA A 311 0.02 -9.34 -11.09
C ALA A 311 -1.22 -9.42 -10.19
N ASN A 312 -1.03 -9.38 -8.87
CA ASN A 312 -2.07 -9.57 -7.86
C ASN A 312 -2.62 -8.28 -7.26
N SER A 313 -2.10 -7.12 -7.67
CA SER A 313 -2.44 -5.83 -7.09
C SER A 313 -3.30 -4.96 -8.02
N GLN A 314 -3.79 -3.87 -7.44
CA GLN A 314 -4.50 -2.81 -8.15
C GLN A 314 -3.53 -1.97 -9.01
N THR A 315 -4.08 -1.13 -9.87
CA THR A 315 -3.34 -0.40 -10.91
C THR A 315 -2.25 0.52 -10.37
N HIS A 316 -2.46 1.10 -9.18
CA HIS A 316 -1.48 1.96 -8.51
C HIS A 316 -0.17 1.23 -8.18
N GLU A 317 -0.24 -0.05 -7.79
CA GLU A 317 0.96 -0.87 -7.56
C GLU A 317 1.69 -1.20 -8.85
N THR A 318 0.97 -1.50 -9.93
CA THR A 318 1.58 -1.70 -11.26
C THR A 318 2.30 -0.43 -11.73
N PHE A 319 1.68 0.74 -11.57
CA PHE A 319 2.33 2.02 -11.89
C PHE A 319 3.61 2.22 -11.07
N THR A 320 3.53 1.96 -9.77
CA THR A 320 4.65 2.13 -8.83
C THR A 320 5.80 1.18 -9.14
N GLU A 321 5.51 -0.09 -9.46
CA GLU A 321 6.50 -1.08 -9.88
C GLU A 321 7.18 -0.68 -11.20
N LEU A 322 6.41 -0.23 -12.20
CA LEU A 322 6.98 0.29 -13.46
C LEU A 322 7.88 1.49 -13.18
N ASN A 323 7.42 2.44 -12.37
CA ASN A 323 8.20 3.64 -12.08
C ASN A 323 9.50 3.29 -11.33
N THR A 324 9.44 2.34 -10.41
CA THR A 324 10.61 1.82 -9.68
C THR A 324 11.59 1.14 -10.62
N LYS A 325 11.11 0.21 -11.44
CA LYS A 325 11.94 -0.49 -12.43
C LYS A 325 12.59 0.48 -13.42
N ARG A 326 11.85 1.49 -13.88
CA ARG A 326 12.34 2.53 -14.78
C ARG A 326 13.59 3.22 -14.26
N LEU A 327 13.64 3.54 -12.97
CA LEU A 327 14.78 4.23 -12.35
C LEU A 327 15.98 3.31 -12.04
N ILE A 328 15.77 1.99 -11.99
CA ILE A 328 16.83 1.02 -11.66
C ILE A 328 17.41 0.39 -12.93
N ASN A 329 16.55 -0.20 -13.77
CA ASN A 329 16.95 -1.03 -14.92
C ASN A 329 16.47 -0.49 -16.27
N GLY A 330 15.62 0.55 -16.27
CA GLY A 330 14.84 0.94 -17.44
C GLY A 330 13.64 0.01 -17.70
N LEU A 331 12.81 0.40 -18.67
CA LEU A 331 11.61 -0.34 -19.08
C LEU A 331 11.80 -0.93 -20.48
N THR A 332 11.17 -2.08 -20.74
CA THR A 332 10.98 -2.53 -22.14
C THR A 332 10.02 -1.60 -22.87
N LYS A 333 9.93 -1.73 -24.20
CA LYS A 333 9.00 -0.93 -25.00
C LYS A 333 7.55 -1.10 -24.55
N GLU A 334 7.11 -2.33 -24.30
CA GLU A 334 5.75 -2.65 -23.87
C GLU A 334 5.46 -2.16 -22.45
N GLU A 335 6.45 -2.22 -21.57
CA GLU A 335 6.38 -1.66 -20.22
C GLU A 335 6.28 -0.13 -20.24
N GLN A 336 7.05 0.53 -21.13
CA GLN A 336 6.98 1.97 -21.33
C GLN A 336 5.61 2.39 -21.88
N GLU A 337 5.04 1.66 -22.83
CA GLU A 337 3.70 1.94 -23.35
C GLU A 337 2.61 1.83 -22.26
N LEU A 338 2.70 0.82 -21.39
CA LEU A 338 1.79 0.70 -20.24
C LEU A 338 2.03 1.84 -19.23
N TYR A 339 3.29 2.17 -18.94
CA TYR A 339 3.62 3.29 -18.07
C TYR A 339 3.01 4.58 -18.59
N ASP A 340 3.21 4.91 -19.86
CA ASP A 340 2.67 6.13 -20.49
C ASP A 340 1.13 6.17 -20.43
N TYR A 341 0.46 5.03 -20.67
CA TYR A 341 -1.00 4.92 -20.50
C TYR A 341 -1.46 5.24 -19.07
N LEU A 342 -0.72 4.76 -18.07
CA LEU A 342 -1.04 5.01 -16.66
C LEU A 342 -0.72 6.45 -16.25
N ASN A 343 0.37 7.01 -16.78
CA ASN A 343 0.91 8.33 -16.47
C ASN A 343 0.08 9.51 -17.03
N LEU A 344 -0.97 9.26 -17.82
CA LEU A 344 -1.83 10.30 -18.42
C LEU A 344 -2.50 11.27 -17.42
N PHE A 345 -2.42 11.01 -16.10
CA PHE A 345 -2.95 11.89 -15.05
C PHE A 345 -1.86 12.63 -14.25
N SER A 346 -0.58 12.43 -14.55
CA SER A 346 0.54 12.91 -13.72
C SER A 346 1.20 14.20 -14.22
N LYS A 347 0.62 14.88 -15.23
CA LYS A 347 1.15 16.14 -15.78
C LYS A 347 0.32 17.33 -15.34
#